data_AF-W7UTP5-F1
#
_entry.id   AF-W7UTP5-F1
#
_cell.length_a   1.000
_cell.length_b   1.000
_cell.length_c   1.000
_cell.angle_alpha   90.00
_cell.angle_beta   90.00
_cell.angle_gamma   90.00
#
_symmetry.space_group_name_H-M   'P 1'
#
loop_
_entity.id
_entity.type
_entity.pdbx_description
1 polymer ?
#
loop_
_entity_poly.entity_id
_entity_poly.type
_entity_poly.pdbx_seq_one_letter_code
_entity_poly.pdbx_strand_id
1 'polypeptide(L)'
;MAGCRIVNEAVVSAVSEINNISSAYQDAGDALISGLTSALADMEGEAKDALQTLIDGDIKSFVAESLSAAVKGMADLLEQNREQFENVDAQIAASISG
;
A
#
# COMPACT_ATOMS: atom_id res chain seq x y z
N MET A 1 11.87 25.35 -16.12
CA MET A 1 11.76 23.88 -16.18
C MET A 1 12.55 23.13 -15.08
N ALA A 2 13.54 23.70 -14.40
CA ALA A 2 14.26 23.00 -13.32
C ALA A 2 13.40 22.68 -12.07
N GLY A 3 12.41 23.52 -11.75
CA GLY A 3 11.49 23.30 -10.64
C GLY A 3 10.61 22.04 -10.78
N CYS A 4 10.07 21.79 -11.98
CA CYS A 4 9.24 20.59 -12.22
C CYS A 4 10.03 19.29 -12.10
N ARG A 5 11.31 19.26 -12.53
CA ARG A 5 12.15 18.06 -12.40
C ARG A 5 12.45 17.70 -10.94
N ILE A 6 12.77 18.69 -10.10
CA ILE A 6 13.07 18.45 -8.68
C ILE A 6 11.82 17.98 -7.92
N VAL A 7 10.66 18.59 -8.20
CA VAL A 7 9.40 18.16 -7.57
C VAL A 7 9.00 16.76 -8.02
N ASN A 8 9.24 16.41 -9.29
CA ASN A 8 8.95 15.07 -9.81
C ASN A 8 9.77 13.98 -9.10
N GLU A 9 11.07 14.19 -8.96
CA GLU A 9 11.97 13.24 -8.28
C GLU A 9 11.61 13.05 -6.80
N ALA A 10 11.15 14.11 -6.14
CA ALA A 10 10.62 14.03 -4.78
C ALA A 10 9.33 13.18 -4.71
N VAL A 11 8.42 13.31 -5.69
CA VAL A 11 7.21 12.48 -5.76
C VAL A 11 7.56 11.01 -6.00
N VAL A 12 8.49 10.71 -6.92
CA VAL A 12 8.96 9.33 -7.16
C VAL A 12 9.52 8.71 -5.88
N SER A 13 10.33 9.46 -5.14
CA SER A 13 10.91 9.01 -3.87
C SER A 13 9.82 8.74 -2.83
N ALA A 14 8.84 9.64 -2.69
CA ALA A 14 7.72 9.46 -1.77
C ALA A 14 6.85 8.25 -2.15
N VAL A 15 6.55 8.04 -3.44
CA VAL A 15 5.82 6.86 -3.93
C VAL A 15 6.57 5.58 -3.59
N SER A 16 7.89 5.55 -3.74
CA SER A 16 8.71 4.40 -3.36
C SER A 16 8.65 4.13 -1.85
N GLU A 17 8.76 5.16 -1.01
CA GLU A 17 8.63 5.02 0.44
C GLU A 17 7.26 4.52 0.87
N ILE A 18 6.18 5.05 0.28
CA ILE A 18 4.80 4.61 0.57
C ILE A 18 4.61 3.14 0.19
N ASN A 19 5.16 2.70 -0.95
CA ASN A 19 5.12 1.30 -1.36
C ASN A 19 5.87 0.40 -0.37
N ASN A 20 7.04 0.83 0.12
CA ASN A 20 7.78 0.08 1.15
C ASN A 20 6.98 -0.03 2.46
N ILE A 21 6.29 1.04 2.86
CA ILE A 21 5.42 1.04 4.04
C ILE A 21 4.23 0.09 3.84
N SER A 22 3.61 0.08 2.65
CA SER A 22 2.53 -0.85 2.32
C SER A 22 2.98 -2.32 2.48
N SER A 23 4.16 -2.66 1.95
CA SER A 23 4.74 -4.00 2.12
C SER A 23 5.04 -4.32 3.59
N ALA A 24 5.60 -3.37 4.35
CA ALA A 24 5.86 -3.58 5.78
C ALA A 24 4.59 -3.84 6.60
N TYR A 25 3.47 -3.18 6.25
CA TYR A 25 2.18 -3.49 6.86
C TYR A 25 1.69 -4.89 6.53
N GLN A 26 1.84 -5.32 5.27
CA GLN A 26 1.46 -6.66 4.84
C GLN A 26 2.27 -7.73 5.59
N ASP A 27 3.59 -7.59 5.64
CA ASP A 27 4.48 -8.52 6.35
C ASP A 27 4.15 -8.60 7.85
N ALA A 28 3.88 -7.46 8.49
CA ALA A 28 3.48 -7.41 9.89
C ALA A 28 2.10 -8.06 10.13
N GLY A 29 1.16 -7.87 9.19
CA GLY A 29 -0.15 -8.51 9.21
C GLY A 29 -0.04 -10.03 9.11
N ASP A 30 0.77 -10.53 8.18
CA ASP A 30 1.01 -11.96 7.99
C ASP A 30 1.68 -12.59 9.22
N ALA A 31 2.66 -11.89 9.83
CA ALA A 31 3.29 -12.33 11.07
C ALA A 31 2.30 -12.41 12.24
N LEU A 32 1.40 -11.42 12.36
CA LEU A 32 0.34 -11.43 13.36
C LEU A 32 -0.60 -12.62 13.19
N ILE A 33 -1.10 -12.85 11.97
CA ILE A 33 -2.00 -13.97 11.67
C ILE A 33 -1.31 -15.30 12.01
N SER A 34 -0.07 -15.47 11.56
CA SER A 34 0.72 -16.67 11.84
C SER A 34 0.92 -16.91 13.33
N GLY A 35 1.23 -15.85 14.09
CA GLY A 35 1.38 -15.93 15.54
C GLY A 35 0.08 -16.30 16.25
N LEU A 36 -1.04 -15.71 15.84
CA LEU A 36 -2.36 -16.03 16.41
C LEU A 36 -2.77 -17.46 16.10
N THR A 37 -2.67 -17.91 14.85
CA THR A 37 -3.00 -19.30 14.48
C THR A 37 -2.11 -20.31 15.22
N SER A 38 -0.83 -20.00 15.40
CA SER A 38 0.10 -20.85 16.15
C SER A 38 -0.29 -20.94 17.63
N ALA A 39 -0.71 -19.84 18.26
CA ALA A 39 -1.16 -19.83 19.65
C ALA A 39 -2.45 -20.65 19.86
N LEU A 40 -3.30 -20.77 18.83
CA LEU A 40 -4.51 -21.58 18.87
C LEU A 40 -4.27 -23.06 18.53
N ALA A 41 -3.06 -23.45 18.10
CA ALA A 41 -2.79 -24.78 17.55
C ALA A 41 -3.20 -25.91 18.53
N ASP A 42 -2.87 -25.73 19.80
CA ASP A 42 -3.12 -26.70 20.88
C ASP A 42 -4.50 -26.54 21.54
N MET A 43 -5.29 -25.53 21.15
CA MET A 43 -6.66 -25.37 21.63
C MET A 43 -7.61 -26.34 20.91
N GLU A 44 -8.67 -26.77 21.59
CA GLU A 44 -9.71 -27.65 21.04
C GLU A 44 -11.12 -27.13 21.40
N GLY A 45 -12.10 -27.50 20.58
CA GLY A 45 -13.52 -27.18 20.80
C GLY A 45 -13.98 -25.84 20.20
N GLU A 46 -15.24 -25.52 20.44
CA GLU A 46 -15.96 -24.39 19.80
C GLU A 46 -15.28 -23.03 20.00
N ALA A 47 -14.55 -22.86 21.11
CA ALA A 47 -13.80 -21.63 21.37
C ALA A 47 -12.64 -21.44 20.38
N LYS A 48 -11.94 -22.52 19.99
CA LYS A 48 -10.90 -22.48 18.95
C LYS A 48 -11.53 -22.07 17.62
N ASP A 49 -12.64 -22.69 17.25
CA ASP A 49 -13.31 -22.46 15.98
C ASP A 49 -13.81 -21.00 15.86
N ALA A 50 -14.35 -20.45 16.93
CA ALA A 50 -14.76 -19.05 16.98
C ALA A 50 -13.58 -18.09 16.83
N LEU A 51 -12.46 -18.36 17.50
CA LEU A 51 -11.23 -17.55 17.39
C LEU A 51 -10.59 -17.66 16.00
N GLN A 52 -10.54 -18.86 15.43
CA GLN A 52 -10.04 -19.10 14.08
C GLN A 52 -10.89 -18.35 13.05
N THR A 53 -12.22 -18.36 13.20
CA THR A 53 -13.13 -17.60 12.34
C THR A 53 -12.88 -16.08 12.42
N LEU A 54 -12.65 -15.55 13.62
CA LEU A 54 -12.30 -14.13 13.80
C LEU A 54 -10.96 -13.77 13.13
N ILE A 55 -9.97 -14.65 13.25
CA ILE A 55 -8.64 -14.46 12.65
C ILE A 55 -8.72 -14.47 11.13
N ASP A 56 -9.35 -15.51 10.56
CA ASP A 56 -9.44 -15.71 9.12
C ASP A 56 -10.38 -14.71 8.43
N GLY A 57 -11.32 -14.13 9.19
CA GLY A 57 -12.22 -13.06 8.76
C GLY A 57 -11.65 -11.67 9.01
N ASP A 58 -12.20 -11.01 10.03
CA ASP A 58 -11.99 -9.56 10.27
C ASP A 58 -10.52 -9.19 10.46
N ILE A 59 -9.76 -10.01 11.19
CA ILE A 59 -8.36 -9.69 11.48
C ILE A 59 -7.56 -9.73 10.18
N LYS A 60 -7.61 -10.86 9.44
CA LYS A 60 -6.87 -11.01 8.19
C LYS A 60 -7.28 -9.96 7.16
N SER A 61 -8.57 -9.75 6.97
CA SER A 61 -9.08 -8.76 6.02
C SER A 61 -8.60 -7.35 6.36
N PHE A 62 -8.51 -6.99 7.63
CA PHE A 62 -8.02 -5.68 8.03
C PHE A 62 -6.50 -5.54 7.90
N VAL A 63 -5.74 -6.46 8.51
CA VAL A 63 -4.29 -6.29 8.71
C VAL A 63 -3.44 -6.66 7.49
N ALA A 64 -3.84 -7.69 6.73
CA ALA A 64 -3.06 -8.17 5.60
C ALA A 64 -3.54 -7.57 4.26
N GLU A 65 -4.84 -7.26 4.16
CA GLU A 65 -5.46 -6.87 2.89
C GLU A 65 -5.81 -5.38 2.85
N SER A 66 -6.72 -4.93 3.70
CA SER A 66 -7.33 -3.59 3.57
C SER A 66 -6.34 -2.46 3.81
N LEU A 67 -5.52 -2.57 4.87
CA LEU A 67 -4.60 -1.50 5.24
C LEU A 67 -3.45 -1.36 4.23
N SER A 68 -2.82 -2.49 3.86
CA SER A 68 -1.73 -2.49 2.87
C SER A 68 -2.23 -2.01 1.50
N ALA A 69 -3.41 -2.46 1.06
CA ALA A 69 -4.02 -2.05 -0.20
C ALA A 69 -4.38 -0.55 -0.22
N ALA A 70 -4.89 0.00 0.88
CA ALA A 70 -5.18 1.43 0.97
C ALA A 70 -3.91 2.29 0.85
N VAL A 71 -2.83 1.90 1.52
CA VAL A 71 -1.53 2.58 1.44
C VAL A 71 -0.96 2.49 0.02
N LYS A 72 -1.06 1.33 -0.63
CA LYS A 72 -0.64 1.15 -2.02
C LYS A 72 -1.49 1.98 -2.99
N GLY A 73 -2.81 2.01 -2.81
CA GLY A 73 -3.71 2.82 -3.65
C GLY A 73 -3.38 4.31 -3.58
N MET A 74 -2.93 4.81 -2.42
CA MET A 74 -2.43 6.18 -2.30
C MET A 74 -1.15 6.41 -3.12
N ALA A 75 -0.19 5.48 -3.10
CA ALA A 75 1.00 5.54 -3.95
C ALA A 75 0.62 5.55 -5.45
N ASP A 76 -0.31 4.69 -5.86
CA ASP A 76 -0.76 4.60 -7.25
C ASP A 76 -1.42 5.91 -7.72
N LEU A 77 -2.24 6.55 -6.87
CA LEU A 77 -2.85 7.85 -7.19
C LEU A 77 -1.83 8.97 -7.33
N LEU A 78 -0.80 9.00 -6.47
CA LEU A 78 0.27 9.99 -6.54
C LEU A 78 1.12 9.81 -7.81
N GLU A 79 1.41 8.56 -8.17
CA GLU A 79 2.17 8.25 -9.38
C GLU A 79 1.38 8.63 -10.65
N GLN A 80 0.10 8.27 -10.71
CA GLN A 80 -0.77 8.68 -11.82
C GLN A 80 -0.87 10.20 -11.94
N ASN A 81 -0.93 10.91 -10.81
CA ASN A 81 -0.96 12.37 -10.81
C ASN A 81 0.36 12.95 -11.36
N ARG A 82 1.51 12.39 -10.96
CA ARG A 82 2.84 12.76 -11.47
C ARG A 82 2.93 12.61 -12.99
N GLU A 83 2.52 11.46 -13.52
CA GLU A 83 2.53 11.17 -14.96
C GLU A 83 1.65 12.15 -15.75
N GLN A 84 0.46 12.47 -15.23
CA GLN A 84 -0.42 13.47 -15.85
C GLN A 84 0.23 14.85 -15.91
N PHE A 85 0.91 15.27 -14.84
CA PHE A 85 1.61 16.55 -14.82
C PHE A 85 2.77 16.61 -15.83
N GLU A 86 3.57 15.55 -15.95
CA GLU A 86 4.64 15.49 -16.97
C GLU A 86 4.08 15.56 -18.39
N ASN A 87 2.98 14.85 -18.65
CA ASN A 87 2.36 14.85 -19.96
C ASN A 87 1.80 16.23 -20.33
N VAL A 88 1.12 16.90 -19.39
CA VAL A 88 0.61 18.27 -19.59
C VAL A 88 1.76 19.26 -19.82
N ASP A 89 2.85 19.19 -19.04
CA ASP A 89 4.02 20.05 -19.23
C ASP A 89 4.63 19.86 -20.64
N ALA A 90 4.77 18.61 -21.08
CA ALA A 90 5.26 18.29 -22.43
C ALA A 90 4.34 18.83 -23.54
N GLN A 91 3.01 18.72 -23.38
CA GLN A 91 2.04 19.28 -24.34
C GLN A 91 2.11 20.81 -24.42
N ILE A 92 2.24 21.50 -23.28
CA ILE A 92 2.39 22.95 -23.24
C ILE A 92 3.70 23.36 -23.93
N ALA A 93 4.81 22.68 -23.64
CA ALA A 93 6.10 22.93 -24.27
C ALA A 93 6.02 22.77 -25.80
N ALA A 94 5.41 21.68 -26.27
CA ALA A 94 5.20 21.43 -27.69
C ALA A 94 4.36 22.55 -28.34
N SER A 95 3.28 22.98 -27.68
CA SER A 95 2.35 24.01 -28.17
C SER A 95 2.97 25.41 -28.25
N ILE A 96 3.99 25.70 -27.44
CA ILE A 96 4.73 26.97 -27.46
C ILE A 96 5.88 26.93 -28.48
N SER A 97 6.46 25.75 -28.70
CA SER A 97 7.62 25.56 -29.59
C SER A 97 7.28 25.37 -31.08
N GLY A 98 6.00 25.09 -31.40
CA GLY A 98 5.46 25.04 -32.75
C GLY A 98 4.95 26.40 -33.21
#